data_AF-A0A6G1SN99-F1
#
_entry.id   AF-A0A6G1SN99-F1
#
_cell.length_a   1.000
_cell.length_b   1.000
_cell.length_c   1.000
_cell.angle_alpha   90.00
_cell.angle_beta   90.00
_cell.angle_gamma   90.00
#
_symmetry.space_group_name_H-M   'P 1'
#
loop_
_entity.id
_entity.type
_entity.pdbx_description
1 polymer ?
#
loop_
_entity_poly.entity_id
_entity_poly.type
_entity_poly.pdbx_seq_one_letter_code
_entity_poly.pdbx_strand_id
1 'polypeptide(L)'
;MFAPAQARRDMSTITFVPTQRGGTALIFDGYRYNKVRCNNDKNVTYWRCSKNRNCPGRAVTVENRVKKTNNKHNHPPEAPLPHHHHHHAHQHNPFLNMAAAAAAAQHAAAQMRALHNHHNHHQQQQHQHHH
;
A
#
# COMPACT_ATOMS: atom_id res chain seq x y z
N MET A 1 31.64 -43.64 15.11
CA MET A 1 30.99 -42.51 15.81
C MET A 1 30.38 -41.61 14.75
N PHE A 2 29.06 -41.64 14.60
CA PHE A 2 28.34 -40.87 13.57
C PHE A 2 28.22 -39.42 14.01
N ALA A 3 28.98 -38.51 13.39
CA ALA A 3 28.79 -37.09 13.60
C ALA A 3 27.48 -36.66 12.93
N PRO A 4 26.52 -36.03 13.63
CA PRO A 4 25.39 -35.41 12.96
C PRO A 4 25.94 -34.24 12.15
N ALA A 5 25.79 -34.30 10.83
CA ALA A 5 26.05 -33.21 9.93
C ALA A 5 25.11 -32.05 10.28
N GLN A 6 25.51 -31.23 11.25
CA GLN A 6 24.77 -30.06 11.68
C GLN A 6 24.68 -29.12 10.48
N ALA A 7 23.45 -29.01 9.98
CA ALA A 7 23.03 -28.09 8.96
C ALA A 7 23.55 -26.70 9.29
N ARG A 8 24.57 -26.28 8.55
CA ARG A 8 24.95 -24.88 8.34
C ARG A 8 23.68 -24.06 8.18
N ARG A 9 23.32 -23.35 9.26
CA ARG A 9 22.22 -22.40 9.31
C ARG A 9 22.59 -21.29 8.34
N ASP A 10 22.04 -21.35 7.14
CA ASP A 10 22.03 -20.21 6.24
C ASP A 10 21.18 -19.14 6.95
N MET A 11 21.85 -18.24 7.67
CA MET A 11 21.22 -17.18 8.47
C MET A 11 20.78 -16.02 7.57
N SER A 12 20.24 -16.35 6.40
CA SER A 12 19.71 -15.39 5.45
C SER A 12 18.23 -15.25 5.77
N THR A 13 17.82 -14.08 6.27
CA THR A 13 16.43 -13.81 6.65
C THR A 13 15.54 -13.90 5.42
N ILE A 14 14.62 -14.86 5.45
CA ILE A 14 13.59 -15.02 4.42
C ILE A 14 12.39 -14.15 4.81
N THR A 15 11.71 -13.54 3.83
CA THR A 15 10.46 -12.83 4.10
C THR A 15 9.45 -13.13 3.01
N PHE A 16 8.22 -13.46 3.40
CA PHE A 16 7.13 -13.65 2.46
C PHE A 16 6.29 -12.37 2.42
N VAL A 17 6.11 -11.82 1.23
CA VAL A 17 5.33 -10.59 1.03
C VAL A 17 4.14 -10.88 0.11
N PRO A 18 2.94 -10.39 0.43
CA PRO A 18 1.79 -10.48 -0.47
C PRO A 18 2.05 -9.64 -1.73
N THR A 19 1.56 -10.12 -2.87
CA THR A 19 1.58 -9.36 -4.12
C THR A 19 0.22 -8.71 -4.35
N GLN A 20 0.18 -7.62 -5.11
CA GLN A 20 -1.06 -6.91 -5.45
C GLN A 20 -2.10 -7.78 -6.17
N ARG A 21 -1.66 -8.88 -6.79
CA ARG A 21 -2.52 -9.83 -7.52
C ARG A 21 -2.96 -11.02 -6.66
N GLY A 22 -2.86 -10.91 -5.33
CA GLY A 22 -3.24 -11.97 -4.39
C GLY A 22 -2.27 -13.14 -4.30
N GLY A 23 -1.07 -13.02 -4.88
CA GLY A 23 -0.02 -14.03 -4.78
C GLY A 23 0.92 -13.79 -3.60
N THR A 24 1.93 -14.65 -3.46
CA THR A 24 3.03 -14.48 -2.50
C THR A 24 4.36 -14.37 -3.25
N ALA A 25 5.18 -13.41 -2.83
CA ALA A 25 6.57 -13.29 -3.26
C ALA A 25 7.52 -13.58 -2.09
N LEU A 26 8.68 -14.13 -2.39
CA LEU A 26 9.75 -14.40 -1.44
C LEU A 26 10.82 -13.32 -1.59
N ILE A 27 11.21 -12.70 -0.48
CA ILE A 27 12.39 -11.85 -0.37
C ILE A 27 13.48 -12.68 0.28
N PHE A 28 14.62 -12.78 -0.40
CA PHE A 28 15.78 -13.50 0.10
C PHE A 28 17.05 -12.85 -0.43
N ASP A 29 17.98 -12.54 0.47
CA ASP A 29 19.29 -11.95 0.13
C ASP A 29 19.19 -10.67 -0.71
N GLY A 30 18.20 -9.81 -0.44
CA GLY A 30 17.96 -8.57 -1.20
C GLY A 30 17.32 -8.77 -2.59
N TYR A 31 16.93 -10.00 -2.94
CA TYR A 31 16.25 -10.29 -4.19
C TYR A 31 14.80 -10.71 -3.97
N ARG A 32 13.92 -10.27 -4.87
CA ARG A 32 12.51 -10.66 -4.90
C ARG A 32 12.31 -11.83 -5.86
N TYR A 33 11.58 -12.84 -5.41
CA TYR A 33 11.24 -14.02 -6.17
C TYR A 33 9.73 -14.23 -6.22
N ASN A 34 9.22 -14.60 -7.39
CA ASN A 34 7.83 -14.98 -7.62
C ASN A 34 7.65 -16.49 -7.48
N LYS A 35 6.54 -16.90 -6.88
CA LYS A 35 6.13 -18.31 -6.80
C LYS A 35 5.87 -18.86 -8.21
N VAL A 36 6.53 -19.96 -8.56
CA VAL A 36 6.33 -20.66 -9.84
C VAL A 36 5.38 -21.83 -9.66
N ARG A 37 5.63 -22.66 -8.65
CA ARG A 37 4.84 -23.84 -8.34
C ARG A 37 5.04 -24.25 -6.89
N CYS A 38 4.01 -24.84 -6.29
CA CYS A 38 4.11 -25.54 -5.01
C CYS A 38 3.81 -27.02 -5.22
N ASN A 39 4.59 -27.87 -4.58
CA ASN A 39 4.30 -29.27 -4.38
C ASN A 39 3.80 -29.43 -2.95
N ASN A 40 2.49 -29.68 -2.80
CA ASN A 40 1.84 -29.77 -1.50
C ASN A 40 2.25 -31.04 -0.74
N ASP A 41 2.46 -32.16 -1.42
CA ASP A 41 2.84 -33.44 -0.79
C ASP A 41 4.20 -33.36 -0.06
N LYS A 42 5.09 -32.50 -0.56
CA LYS A 42 6.46 -32.35 -0.05
C LYS A 42 6.70 -30.99 0.63
N ASN A 43 5.66 -30.15 0.75
CA ASN A 43 5.75 -28.77 1.22
C ASN A 43 6.85 -27.94 0.53
N VAL A 44 7.13 -28.23 -0.75
CA VAL A 44 8.21 -27.59 -1.52
C VAL A 44 7.64 -26.52 -2.42
N THR A 45 8.14 -25.29 -2.31
CA THR A 45 7.79 -24.19 -3.23
C THR A 45 9.01 -23.79 -4.05
N TYR A 46 8.80 -23.66 -5.36
CA TYR A 46 9.80 -23.22 -6.32
C TYR A 46 9.58 -21.75 -6.68
N TRP A 47 10.66 -20.99 -6.64
CA TRP A 47 10.66 -19.55 -6.81
C TRP A 47 11.61 -19.14 -7.94
N ARG A 48 11.22 -18.11 -8.70
CA ARG A 48 12.06 -17.49 -9.74
C ARG A 48 12.24 -16.01 -9.47
N CYS A 49 13.40 -15.44 -9.81
CA CYS A 49 13.58 -14.00 -9.70
C CYS A 49 12.47 -13.23 -10.44
N SER A 50 11.97 -12.16 -9.81
CA SER A 50 10.87 -11.34 -10.34
C SER A 50 11.32 -10.34 -11.40
N LYS A 51 12.60 -9.92 -11.38
CA LYS A 51 13.08 -8.80 -12.20
C LYS A 51 13.03 -9.07 -13.70
N ASN A 52 13.47 -10.25 -14.11
CA ASN A 52 13.48 -10.61 -15.52
C ASN A 52 13.29 -12.12 -15.72
N ARG A 53 12.64 -12.52 -16.82
CA ARG A 53 12.47 -13.94 -17.17
C ARG A 53 13.81 -14.63 -17.42
N ASN A 54 14.78 -13.86 -17.93
CA ASN A 54 16.14 -14.32 -18.26
C ASN A 54 17.08 -14.32 -17.06
N CYS A 55 16.67 -13.81 -15.90
CA CYS A 55 17.50 -13.88 -14.70
C CYS A 55 17.61 -15.35 -14.23
N PRO A 56 18.84 -15.89 -14.05
CA PRO A 56 19.05 -17.26 -13.62
C PRO A 56 18.73 -17.48 -12.13
N GLY A 57 18.42 -16.42 -11.39
CA GLY A 57 18.04 -16.47 -9.99
C GLY A 57 16.87 -17.40 -9.72
N ARG A 58 17.09 -18.42 -8.88
CA ARG A 58 16.08 -19.41 -8.48
C ARG A 58 16.22 -19.71 -6.99
N ALA A 59 15.11 -19.96 -6.32
CA ALA A 59 15.11 -20.40 -4.93
C ALA A 59 14.09 -21.53 -4.73
N VAL A 60 14.34 -22.38 -3.75
CA VAL A 60 13.45 -23.46 -3.35
C VAL A 60 13.29 -23.41 -1.85
N THR A 61 12.05 -23.30 -1.39
CA THR A 61 11.71 -23.34 0.03
C THR A 61 11.01 -24.64 0.37
N VAL A 62 11.26 -25.17 1.57
CA VAL A 62 10.57 -26.32 2.16
C VAL A 62 10.13 -25.91 3.56
N GLU A 63 8.85 -26.09 3.90
CA GLU A 63 8.32 -25.75 5.23
C GLU A 63 8.73 -24.35 5.70
N ASN A 64 8.60 -23.37 4.80
CA ASN A 64 8.98 -21.98 5.07
C ASN A 64 10.46 -21.80 5.42
N ARG A 65 11.37 -22.64 4.89
CA ARG A 65 12.82 -22.43 4.96
C ARG A 65 13.45 -22.55 3.58
N VAL A 66 14.43 -21.74 3.27
CA VAL A 66 15.19 -21.87 2.02
C VAL A 66 16.07 -23.12 2.10
N LYS A 67 15.85 -24.06 1.17
CA LYS A 67 16.62 -25.32 1.07
C LYS A 67 17.68 -25.26 -0.01
N LYS A 68 17.41 -24.56 -1.12
CA LYS A 68 18.35 -24.37 -2.23
C LYS A 68 18.15 -23.00 -2.85
N THR A 69 19.23 -22.31 -3.13
CA THR A 69 19.25 -21.03 -3.85
C THR A 69 20.32 -21.07 -4.94
N ASN A 70 19.92 -20.66 -6.14
CA ASN A 70 20.84 -20.21 -7.17
C ASN A 70 20.85 -18.68 -7.11
N ASN A 71 21.79 -18.12 -6.36
CA ASN A 71 21.91 -16.67 -6.15
C ASN A 71 22.71 -15.97 -7.26
N LYS A 72 22.76 -16.57 -8.46
CA LYS A 72 23.35 -15.94 -9.63
C LYS A 72 22.29 -15.05 -10.27
N HIS A 73 22.42 -13.74 -10.08
CA HIS A 73 21.57 -12.74 -10.72
C HIS A 73 22.38 -11.94 -11.73
N ASN A 74 21.73 -11.52 -12.81
CA ASN A 74 22.34 -10.66 -13.83
C ASN A 74 21.95 -9.18 -13.65
N HIS A 75 21.54 -8.81 -12.45
CA HIS A 75 21.08 -7.48 -12.09
C HIS A 75 21.37 -7.23 -10.60
N PRO A 76 21.45 -5.96 -10.17
CA PRO A 76 21.64 -5.63 -8.76
C PRO A 76 20.43 -6.04 -7.89
N PRO A 77 20.61 -6.23 -6.57
CA PRO A 77 19.53 -6.41 -5.61
C PRO A 77 18.50 -5.29 -5.71
N GLU A 78 17.23 -5.63 -5.54
CA GLU A 78 16.19 -4.61 -5.44
C GLU A 78 16.22 -4.14 -3.99
N ALA A 79 16.78 -2.94 -3.78
CA ALA A 79 16.91 -2.32 -2.46
C ALA A 79 15.59 -2.37 -1.67
N PRO A 80 15.63 -2.28 -0.31
CA PRO A 80 14.47 -2.50 0.55
C PRO A 80 13.30 -1.66 0.05
N LEU A 81 12.23 -2.34 -0.32
CA LEU A 81 11.06 -1.76 -0.98
C LEU A 81 10.71 -0.42 -0.31
N PRO A 82 10.73 0.72 -1.02
CA PRO A 82 10.07 1.90 -0.50
C PRO A 82 8.63 1.49 -0.21
N HIS A 83 8.15 1.82 0.99
CA HIS A 83 6.72 1.80 1.29
C HIS A 83 6.02 2.38 0.08
N HIS A 84 5.05 1.63 -0.43
CA HIS A 84 4.25 2.01 -1.59
C HIS A 84 3.61 3.35 -1.26
N HIS A 85 4.28 4.46 -1.56
CA HIS A 85 3.65 5.77 -1.60
C HIS A 85 2.77 5.64 -2.82
N HIS A 86 1.51 5.31 -2.57
CA HIS A 86 0.45 5.37 -3.55
C HIS A 86 0.56 6.78 -4.12
N HIS A 87 1.18 6.90 -5.30
CA HIS A 87 1.13 8.12 -6.05
C HIS A 87 -0.35 8.25 -6.35
N HIS A 88 -1.04 9.07 -5.55
CA HIS A 88 -2.42 9.44 -5.77
C HIS A 88 -2.36 10.17 -7.09
N ALA A 89 -2.52 9.41 -8.17
CA ALA A 89 -2.78 9.95 -9.48
C ALA A 89 -4.12 10.65 -9.31
N HIS A 90 -4.05 11.93 -8.92
CA HIS A 90 -4.99 12.95 -9.33
C HIS A 90 -4.95 12.98 -10.87
N GLN A 91 -5.52 11.95 -11.48
CA GLN A 91 -6.12 12.09 -12.79
C GLN A 91 -7.53 12.57 -12.51
N HIS A 92 -7.61 13.90 -12.52
CA HIS A 92 -8.80 14.66 -12.85
C HIS A 92 -9.85 13.81 -13.56
N ASN A 93 -11.05 13.74 -12.99
CA ASN A 93 -12.23 13.29 -13.70
C ASN A 93 -12.89 14.56 -14.26
N PRO A 94 -12.67 14.97 -15.53
CA PRO A 94 -13.16 16.25 -16.03
C PRO A 94 -14.69 16.26 -16.26
N PHE A 95 -15.39 15.18 -15.92
CA PHE A 95 -16.82 15.06 -16.16
C PHE A 95 -17.72 15.13 -14.91
N LEU A 96 -17.15 15.23 -13.71
CA LEU A 96 -17.94 15.25 -12.46
C LEU A 96 -18.07 16.64 -11.82
N ASN A 97 -17.96 17.71 -12.60
CA ASN A 97 -18.05 19.09 -12.09
C ASN A 97 -19.30 19.87 -12.53
N MET A 98 -20.49 19.26 -12.56
CA MET A 98 -21.72 20.04 -12.76
C MET A 98 -22.83 19.81 -11.74
N ALA A 99 -22.68 18.87 -10.80
CA ALA A 99 -23.72 18.58 -9.80
C ALA A 99 -23.43 19.12 -8.39
N ALA A 100 -22.20 19.59 -8.10
CA ALA A 100 -21.81 20.03 -6.75
C ALA A 100 -21.77 21.56 -6.56
N ALA A 101 -22.31 22.35 -7.51
CA ALA A 101 -22.35 23.82 -7.41
C ALA A 101 -23.60 24.35 -6.67
N ALA A 102 -24.54 23.51 -6.25
CA ALA A 102 -25.81 23.96 -5.67
C ALA A 102 -25.84 24.13 -4.13
N ALA A 103 -24.85 23.62 -3.39
CA ALA A 103 -24.90 23.59 -1.92
C ALA A 103 -24.22 24.79 -1.22
N ALA A 104 -23.35 25.54 -1.90
CA ALA A 104 -22.61 26.64 -1.27
C ALA A 104 -23.39 27.98 -1.18
N ALA A 105 -24.50 28.13 -1.92
CA ALA A 105 -25.27 29.38 -1.95
C ALA A 105 -26.23 29.56 -0.76
N GLN A 106 -26.58 28.49 -0.03
CA GLN A 106 -27.59 28.57 1.03
C GLN A 106 -27.03 29.15 2.34
N HIS A 107 -25.75 28.95 2.65
CA HIS A 107 -25.15 29.44 3.91
C HIS A 107 -24.95 30.96 3.94
N ALA A 108 -24.68 31.61 2.81
CA ALA A 108 -24.49 33.07 2.76
C ALA A 108 -25.80 33.85 2.98
N ALA A 109 -26.92 33.35 2.45
CA ALA A 109 -28.23 34.00 2.58
C ALA A 109 -28.86 33.85 3.98
N ALA A 110 -28.50 32.80 4.74
CA ALA A 110 -28.96 32.62 6.12
C ALA A 110 -28.27 33.59 7.10
N GLN A 111 -26.98 33.84 6.91
CA GLN A 111 -26.21 34.75 7.78
C GLN A 111 -26.64 36.22 7.62
N MET A 112 -26.98 36.65 6.40
CA MET A 112 -27.43 38.02 6.11
C MET A 112 -28.82 38.34 6.68
N ARG A 113 -29.70 37.34 6.85
CA ARG A 113 -31.02 37.52 7.49
C ARG A 113 -30.94 37.63 9.01
N ALA A 114 -30.01 36.89 9.63
CA ALA A 114 -29.84 36.93 11.09
C ALA A 114 -29.33 38.29 11.59
N LEU A 115 -28.41 38.93 10.85
CA LEU A 115 -27.88 40.25 11.22
C LEU A 115 -28.92 41.36 11.09
N HIS A 116 -29.74 41.36 10.03
CA HIS A 116 -30.81 42.34 9.86
C HIS A 116 -31.88 42.24 10.95
N ASN A 117 -32.25 41.03 11.36
CA ASN A 117 -33.27 40.83 12.39
C ASN A 117 -32.77 41.30 13.77
N HIS A 118 -31.47 41.10 14.08
CA HIS A 118 -30.88 41.59 15.32
C HIS A 118 -30.83 43.12 15.37
N HIS A 119 -30.44 43.77 14.27
CA HIS A 119 -30.41 45.24 14.21
C HIS A 119 -31.79 45.86 14.39
N ASN A 120 -32.82 45.29 13.77
CA ASN A 120 -34.20 45.76 13.92
C ASN A 120 -34.72 45.61 15.36
N HIS A 121 -34.41 44.48 16.02
CA HIS A 121 -34.81 44.23 17.40
C HIS A 121 -34.14 45.19 18.40
N HIS A 122 -32.85 45.48 18.22
CA HIS A 122 -32.12 46.46 19.03
C HIS A 122 -32.67 47.88 18.85
N GLN A 123 -32.98 48.27 17.60
CA GLN A 123 -33.59 49.57 17.31
C GLN A 123 -34.98 49.70 17.94
N GLN A 124 -35.78 48.63 17.95
CA GLN A 124 -37.11 48.63 18.57
C GLN A 124 -37.04 48.73 20.10
N GLN A 125 -36.08 48.07 20.75
CA GLN A 125 -35.85 48.18 22.20
C GLN A 125 -35.41 49.60 22.62
N GLN A 126 -34.64 50.30 21.77
CA GLN A 126 -34.23 51.69 22.03
C GLN A 126 -35.39 52.68 21.93
N HIS A 127 -36.36 52.46 21.03
CA HIS A 127 -37.54 53.31 20.90
C HIS A 127 -38.54 53.11 22.06
N GLN A 128 -38.58 51.93 22.69
CA GLN A 128 -39.45 51.68 23.85
C GLN A 128 -38.94 52.31 25.16
N HIS A 129 -37.65 52.65 25.26
CA HIS A 129 -37.07 53.30 26.46
C HIS A 129 -37.11 54.84 26.44
N HIS A 130 -37.47 55.45 25.31
CA HIS A 130 -37.52 56.91 25.15
C HIS A 130 -38.95 57.49 25.19
N HIS A 131 -39.92 56.73 25.70
CA HIS A 131 -41.32 57.12 25.88
C HIS A 131 -41.75 56.87 27.33
#